data_AF-A0A357R1R3-F1
#
_entry.id   AF-A0A357R1R3-F1
#
_cell.length_a   1.000
_cell.length_b   1.000
_cell.length_c   1.000
_cell.angle_alpha   90.00
_cell.angle_beta   90.00
_cell.angle_gamma   90.00
#
_symmetry.space_group_name_H-M   'P 1'
#
loop_
_entity.id
_entity.type
_entity.pdbx_description
1 polymer ?
#
loop_
_entity_poly.entity_id
_entity_poly.type
_entity_poly.pdbx_seq_one_letter_code
_entity_poly.pdbx_strand_id
1 'polypeptide(L)'
;NFRPDRMRQITRALVDEDFSWFSRQEGLRVHYLCMTQYDETIKAPVAYPPERLVNTLGQVVSAQGLQQLRIAETEKYAHVTYFFNGGEEKALPGEERVLIPSPKVETYDLQPEMSAESVTAAACSHIASQKFSLVVLNYANPDMVGHTGNFAATVQACQVVDQCVGRVWTATEAAGGAMLLFSDHGNADLMV
;
A
#
# COMPACT_ATOMS: atom_id res chain seq x y z
N ASN A 1 -23.04 4.64 9.96
CA ASN A 1 -21.95 5.11 9.07
C ASN A 1 -21.02 3.96 8.77
N PHE A 2 -20.48 3.85 7.57
CA PHE A 2 -19.50 2.81 7.22
C PHE A 2 -18.04 3.23 7.51
N ARG A 3 -17.79 4.53 7.74
CA ARG A 3 -16.45 5.07 8.05
C ARG A 3 -16.23 5.11 9.57
N PRO A 4 -15.11 4.54 10.08
CA PRO A 4 -14.93 4.27 11.51
C PRO A 4 -14.53 5.50 12.34
N ASP A 5 -13.65 6.36 11.82
CA ASP A 5 -12.94 7.42 12.55
C ASP A 5 -13.85 8.29 13.43
N ARG A 6 -14.96 8.78 12.87
CA ARG A 6 -15.89 9.68 13.58
C ARG A 6 -16.97 8.95 14.38
N MET A 7 -17.12 7.64 14.19
CA MET A 7 -18.15 6.86 14.90
C MET A 7 -17.69 6.29 16.23
N ARG A 8 -16.38 6.14 16.43
CA ARG A 8 -15.81 5.49 17.64
C ARG A 8 -16.31 6.13 18.93
N GLN A 9 -16.23 7.46 19.05
CA GLN A 9 -16.52 8.16 20.30
C GLN A 9 -17.98 7.99 20.75
N ILE A 10 -18.94 8.26 19.84
CA ILE A 10 -20.37 8.12 20.17
C ILE A 10 -20.77 6.65 20.37
N THR A 11 -20.15 5.72 19.63
CA THR A 11 -20.39 4.29 19.82
C THR A 11 -19.98 3.88 21.23
N ARG A 12 -18.74 4.19 21.64
CA ARG A 12 -18.22 3.89 22.99
C ARG A 12 -19.08 4.49 24.09
N ALA A 13 -19.54 5.73 23.92
CA ALA A 13 -20.44 6.35 24.89
C ALA A 13 -21.74 5.56 25.12
N LEU A 14 -22.23 4.88 24.08
CA LEU A 14 -23.48 4.11 24.11
C LEU A 14 -23.28 2.64 24.51
N VAL A 15 -22.14 2.02 24.20
CA VAL A 15 -21.95 0.56 24.34
C VAL A 15 -20.90 0.15 25.37
N ASP A 16 -19.92 0.99 25.70
CA ASP A 16 -18.87 0.61 26.66
C ASP A 16 -19.45 0.63 28.08
N GLU A 17 -19.38 -0.50 28.79
CA GLU A 17 -19.87 -0.62 30.18
C GLU A 17 -19.11 0.35 31.10
N ASP A 18 -17.77 0.38 30.98
CA ASP A 18 -16.86 1.18 31.82
C ASP A 18 -16.55 2.58 31.27
N PHE A 19 -17.41 3.17 30.46
CA PHE A 19 -17.15 4.50 29.88
C PHE A 19 -17.07 5.59 30.96
N SER A 20 -15.94 6.30 31.00
CA SER A 20 -15.59 7.27 32.06
C SER A 20 -15.38 8.70 31.57
N TRP A 21 -15.59 9.00 30.29
CA TRP A 21 -15.25 10.30 29.71
C TRP A 21 -16.23 11.42 30.05
N PHE A 22 -17.48 11.08 30.38
CA PHE A 22 -18.50 11.99 30.89
C PHE A 22 -19.63 11.22 31.59
N SER A 23 -20.43 11.92 32.40
CA SER A 23 -21.58 11.34 33.11
C SER A 23 -22.68 10.89 32.15
N ARG A 24 -23.08 9.62 32.25
CA ARG A 24 -24.19 9.04 31.51
C ARG A 24 -25.35 8.75 32.45
N GLN A 25 -26.56 8.65 31.91
CA GLN A 25 -27.67 8.07 32.64
C GLN A 25 -27.40 6.58 32.86
N GLU A 26 -27.47 6.12 34.11
CA GLU A 26 -27.29 4.70 34.44
C GLU A 26 -28.39 3.84 33.80
N GLY A 27 -28.00 2.64 33.34
CA GLY A 27 -28.96 1.64 32.85
C GLY A 27 -29.50 1.86 31.43
N LEU A 28 -28.84 2.66 30.59
CA LEU A 28 -29.18 2.76 29.17
C LEU A 28 -29.02 1.39 28.49
N ARG A 29 -30.14 0.75 28.13
CA ARG A 29 -30.17 -0.52 27.39
C ARG A 29 -30.67 -0.28 25.98
N VAL A 30 -29.76 -0.28 25.03
CA VAL A 30 -30.07 -0.12 23.60
C VAL A 30 -29.57 -1.32 22.81
N HIS A 31 -30.35 -1.75 21.82
CA HIS A 31 -29.84 -2.64 20.78
C HIS A 31 -29.04 -1.79 19.79
N TYR A 32 -27.71 -1.81 19.91
CA TYR A 32 -26.80 -1.06 19.06
C TYR A 32 -26.22 -1.96 17.97
N LEU A 33 -26.18 -1.47 16.73
CA LEU A 33 -25.61 -2.17 15.58
C LEU A 33 -24.65 -1.22 14.84
N CYS A 34 -23.41 -1.64 14.67
CA CYS A 34 -22.45 -0.95 13.82
C CYS A 34 -22.67 -1.35 12.36
N MET A 35 -22.56 -0.41 11.42
CA MET A 35 -22.62 -0.76 9.99
C MET A 35 -21.37 -1.55 9.58
N THR A 36 -20.20 -1.07 9.97
CA THR A 36 -18.88 -1.70 9.77
C THR A 36 -18.12 -1.73 11.09
N GLN A 37 -16.99 -2.44 11.15
CA GLN A 37 -16.14 -2.44 12.35
C GLN A 37 -15.48 -1.06 12.54
N TYR A 38 -15.85 -0.37 13.63
CA TYR A 38 -15.26 0.94 13.93
C TYR A 38 -13.92 0.83 14.64
N ASP A 39 -13.78 -0.17 15.52
CA ASP A 39 -12.61 -0.47 16.34
C ASP A 39 -12.78 -1.92 16.84
N GLU A 40 -11.73 -2.73 16.79
CA GLU A 40 -11.76 -4.15 17.18
C GLU A 40 -12.12 -4.37 18.65
N THR A 41 -11.91 -3.37 19.50
CA THR A 41 -12.16 -3.45 20.94
C THR A 41 -13.59 -3.08 21.33
N ILE A 42 -14.40 -2.56 20.40
CA ILE A 42 -15.81 -2.22 20.66
C ILE A 42 -16.66 -3.49 20.66
N LYS A 43 -17.34 -3.76 21.78
CA LYS A 43 -18.21 -4.93 21.95
C LYS A 43 -19.63 -4.66 21.44
N ALA A 44 -19.79 -4.46 20.15
CA ALA A 44 -21.10 -4.30 19.51
C ALA A 44 -21.22 -5.15 18.23
N PRO A 45 -22.41 -5.68 17.89
CA PRO A 45 -22.63 -6.37 16.62
C PRO A 45 -22.28 -5.49 15.41
N VAL A 46 -21.77 -6.11 14.35
CA VAL A 46 -21.40 -5.45 13.10
C VAL A 46 -22.18 -6.06 11.95
N ALA A 47 -22.89 -5.23 11.17
CA ALA A 47 -23.70 -5.70 10.04
C ALA A 47 -22.84 -6.22 8.87
N TYR A 48 -21.76 -5.49 8.55
CA TYR A 48 -20.79 -5.85 7.52
C TYR A 48 -19.39 -5.97 8.17
N PRO A 49 -19.04 -7.16 8.70
CA PRO A 49 -17.74 -7.37 9.32
C PRO A 49 -16.60 -7.23 8.30
N PRO A 50 -15.37 -6.91 8.73
CA PRO A 50 -14.23 -6.88 7.84
C PRO A 50 -14.04 -8.26 7.20
N GLU A 51 -13.85 -8.28 5.88
CA GLU A 51 -13.56 -9.50 5.15
C GLU A 51 -12.05 -9.72 5.14
N ARG A 52 -11.63 -10.92 5.52
CA ARG A 52 -10.22 -11.32 5.41
C ARG A 52 -9.98 -11.91 4.03
N LEU A 53 -9.12 -11.26 3.25
CA LEU A 53 -8.71 -11.76 1.96
C LEU A 53 -7.81 -13.00 2.14
N VAL A 54 -8.21 -14.09 1.51
CA VAL A 54 -7.46 -15.36 1.47
C VAL A 54 -7.06 -15.68 0.04
N ASN A 55 -5.97 -16.43 -0.11
CA ASN A 55 -5.37 -16.75 -1.40
C ASN A 55 -5.02 -15.50 -2.23
N THR A 56 -4.51 -14.44 -1.58
CA THR A 56 -3.88 -13.33 -2.30
C THR A 56 -2.68 -13.85 -3.10
N LEU A 57 -2.24 -13.13 -4.14
CA LEU A 57 -1.12 -13.59 -4.98
C LEU A 57 0.13 -13.93 -4.15
N GLY A 58 0.46 -13.09 -3.17
CA GLY A 58 1.58 -13.35 -2.26
C GLY A 58 1.39 -14.63 -1.44
N GLN A 59 0.19 -14.90 -0.94
CA GLN A 59 -0.13 -16.13 -0.19
C GLN A 59 -0.02 -17.37 -1.08
N VAL A 60 -0.49 -17.30 -2.34
CA VAL A 60 -0.40 -18.41 -3.29
C VAL A 60 1.07 -18.73 -3.61
N VAL A 61 1.90 -17.73 -3.87
CA VAL A 61 3.35 -17.92 -4.13
C VAL A 61 4.05 -18.52 -2.90
N SER A 62 3.75 -17.99 -1.71
CA SER A 62 4.30 -18.48 -0.44
C SER A 62 3.89 -19.94 -0.16
N ALA A 63 2.63 -20.30 -0.42
CA ALA A 63 2.11 -21.66 -0.23
C ALA A 63 2.81 -22.71 -1.14
N GLN A 64 3.39 -22.28 -2.26
CA GLN A 64 4.22 -23.12 -3.14
C GLN A 64 5.69 -23.18 -2.70
N GLY A 65 6.06 -22.53 -1.58
CA GLY A 65 7.44 -22.47 -1.08
C GLY A 65 8.38 -21.58 -1.91
N LEU A 66 7.82 -20.76 -2.81
CA LEU A 66 8.59 -19.89 -3.69
C LEU A 66 8.95 -18.56 -3.00
N GLN A 67 10.12 -18.01 -3.35
CA GLN A 67 10.57 -16.72 -2.85
C GLN A 67 9.94 -15.58 -3.63
N GLN A 68 9.61 -14.48 -2.95
CA GLN A 68 9.03 -13.28 -3.53
C GLN A 68 9.64 -12.00 -2.93
N LEU A 69 9.74 -10.95 -3.73
CA LEU A 69 10.28 -9.65 -3.33
C LEU A 69 9.20 -8.58 -3.43
N ARG A 70 9.13 -7.71 -2.41
CA ARG A 70 8.40 -6.44 -2.43
C ARG A 70 9.40 -5.30 -2.41
N ILE A 71 9.32 -4.38 -3.35
CA ILE A 71 10.26 -3.26 -3.44
C ILE A 71 9.55 -1.96 -3.82
N ALA A 72 9.77 -0.93 -3.03
CA ALA A 72 9.27 0.42 -3.28
C ALA A 72 10.07 1.44 -2.48
N GLU A 73 9.87 2.71 -2.79
CA GLU A 73 10.27 3.78 -1.89
C GLU A 73 9.25 4.01 -0.75
N THR A 74 9.63 4.81 0.25
CA THR A 74 8.85 5.02 1.49
C THR A 74 7.37 5.30 1.25
N GLU A 75 7.04 6.22 0.33
CA GLU A 75 5.66 6.63 0.04
C GLU A 75 4.75 5.48 -0.40
N LYS A 76 5.33 4.48 -1.10
CA LYS A 76 4.58 3.36 -1.66
C LYS A 76 4.93 2.01 -1.04
N TYR A 77 5.72 2.00 0.03
CA TYR A 77 6.10 0.77 0.73
C TYR A 77 4.90 0.00 1.29
N ALA A 78 3.95 0.69 1.94
CA ALA A 78 2.72 0.06 2.43
C ALA A 78 1.86 -0.54 1.28
N HIS A 79 1.97 0.03 0.07
CA HIS A 79 1.20 -0.40 -1.11
C HIS A 79 1.67 -1.76 -1.62
N VAL A 80 2.98 -1.99 -1.69
CA VAL A 80 3.56 -3.29 -2.11
C VAL A 80 3.61 -4.32 -0.97
N THR A 81 3.30 -3.94 0.26
CA THR A 81 3.33 -4.81 1.46
C THR A 81 1.94 -5.02 2.03
N TYR A 82 1.52 -4.19 2.98
CA TYR A 82 0.24 -4.27 3.69
C TYR A 82 -0.95 -4.37 2.74
N PHE A 83 -1.10 -3.44 1.79
CA PHE A 83 -2.23 -3.42 0.87
C PHE A 83 -2.19 -4.60 -0.12
N PHE A 84 -1.02 -4.88 -0.70
CA PHE A 84 -0.86 -6.03 -1.60
C PHE A 84 -1.11 -7.39 -0.92
N ASN A 85 -0.85 -7.48 0.39
CA ASN A 85 -1.13 -8.66 1.21
C ASN A 85 -2.59 -8.75 1.70
N GLY A 86 -3.45 -7.83 1.27
CA GLY A 86 -4.86 -7.81 1.66
C GLY A 86 -5.10 -7.29 3.08
N GLY A 87 -4.27 -6.35 3.54
CA GLY A 87 -4.34 -5.76 4.86
C GLY A 87 -3.56 -6.50 5.95
N GLU A 88 -2.62 -7.36 5.56
CA GLU A 88 -1.79 -8.14 6.49
C GLU A 88 -0.37 -7.57 6.55
N GLU A 89 0.01 -7.02 7.71
CA GLU A 89 1.31 -6.37 7.91
C GLU A 89 2.46 -7.39 7.94
N LYS A 90 2.21 -8.56 8.51
CA LYS A 90 3.22 -9.61 8.68
C LYS A 90 3.69 -10.12 7.32
N ALA A 91 5.01 -10.18 7.13
CA ALA A 91 5.60 -10.78 5.94
C ALA A 91 5.25 -12.28 5.84
N LEU A 92 4.91 -12.72 4.64
CA LEU A 92 4.63 -14.13 4.34
C LEU A 92 5.94 -14.95 4.33
N PRO A 93 5.91 -16.27 4.58
CA PRO A 93 7.07 -17.13 4.37
C PRO A 93 7.64 -16.97 2.95
N GLY A 94 8.95 -16.75 2.83
CA GLY A 94 9.61 -16.49 1.53
C GLY A 94 9.40 -15.09 0.96
N GLU A 95 8.74 -14.18 1.68
CA GLU A 95 8.62 -12.77 1.31
C GLU A 95 9.80 -11.95 1.87
N GLU A 96 10.53 -11.28 0.99
CA GLU A 96 11.53 -10.28 1.33
C GLU A 96 11.05 -8.89 0.93
N ARG A 97 11.46 -7.87 1.71
CA ARG A 97 11.03 -6.48 1.53
C ARG A 97 12.24 -5.57 1.43
N VAL A 98 12.26 -4.73 0.40
CA VAL A 98 13.27 -3.69 0.21
C VAL A 98 12.58 -2.33 0.23
N LEU A 99 12.97 -1.51 1.21
CA LEU A 99 12.52 -0.14 1.36
C LEU A 99 13.65 0.80 0.95
N ILE A 100 13.39 1.63 -0.07
CA ILE A 100 14.27 2.73 -0.44
C ILE A 100 13.74 4.02 0.19
N PRO A 101 14.54 4.83 0.90
CA PRO A 101 14.06 6.10 1.42
C PRO A 101 13.62 7.03 0.28
N SER A 102 12.40 7.57 0.37
CA SER A 102 11.96 8.70 -0.47
C SER A 102 12.80 9.96 -0.15
N PRO A 103 12.99 10.89 -1.10
CA PRO A 103 13.75 12.11 -0.83
C PRO A 103 13.05 12.99 0.21
N LYS A 104 13.85 13.65 1.04
CA LYS A 104 13.35 14.57 2.07
C LYS A 104 13.22 15.97 1.48
N VAL A 105 12.19 16.17 0.67
CA VAL A 105 11.81 17.47 0.06
C VAL A 105 10.45 17.91 0.58
N GLU A 106 10.14 19.21 0.50
CA GLU A 106 8.85 19.75 0.94
C GLU A 106 7.70 19.23 0.05
N THR A 107 7.90 19.28 -1.26
CA THR A 107 7.00 18.72 -2.27
C THR A 107 7.82 18.02 -3.36
N TYR A 108 7.28 16.94 -3.92
CA TYR A 108 8.03 16.08 -4.84
C TYR A 108 8.27 16.69 -6.23
N ASP A 109 7.62 17.80 -6.58
CA ASP A 109 7.95 18.55 -7.80
C ASP A 109 9.35 19.20 -7.74
N LEU A 110 9.92 19.36 -6.55
CA LEU A 110 11.31 19.79 -6.36
C LEU A 110 12.32 18.70 -6.74
N GLN A 111 11.90 17.44 -6.75
CA GLN A 111 12.73 16.30 -7.12
C GLN A 111 11.88 15.21 -7.81
N PRO A 112 11.44 15.44 -9.07
CA PRO A 112 10.46 14.58 -9.75
C PRO A 112 10.96 13.15 -10.01
N GLU A 113 12.27 12.95 -10.05
CA GLU A 113 12.90 11.64 -10.16
C GLU A 113 12.73 10.78 -8.90
N MET A 114 12.36 11.41 -7.78
CA MET A 114 12.22 10.78 -6.46
C MET A 114 13.37 9.80 -6.18
N SER A 115 13.05 8.57 -5.77
CA SER A 115 14.02 7.51 -5.56
C SER A 115 13.98 6.42 -6.64
N ALA A 116 13.36 6.70 -7.80
CA ALA A 116 13.12 5.72 -8.87
C ALA A 116 14.41 5.05 -9.37
N GLU A 117 15.50 5.82 -9.51
CA GLU A 117 16.81 5.29 -9.88
C GLU A 117 17.34 4.25 -8.89
N SER A 118 17.23 4.54 -7.60
CA SER A 118 17.70 3.65 -6.52
C SER A 118 16.81 2.41 -6.40
N VAL A 119 15.49 2.58 -6.54
CA VAL A 119 14.52 1.47 -6.61
C VAL A 119 14.85 0.56 -7.80
N THR A 120 15.12 1.14 -8.97
CA THR A 120 15.47 0.40 -10.19
C THR A 120 16.75 -0.39 -10.03
N ALA A 121 17.82 0.23 -9.54
CA ALA A 121 19.11 -0.42 -9.35
C ALA A 121 18.99 -1.63 -8.41
N ALA A 122 18.28 -1.47 -7.29
CA ALA A 122 18.00 -2.56 -6.37
C ALA A 122 17.13 -3.65 -7.02
N ALA A 123 16.07 -3.29 -7.73
CA ALA A 123 15.21 -4.25 -8.42
C ALA A 123 15.97 -5.09 -9.45
N CYS A 124 16.74 -4.45 -10.33
CA CYS A 124 17.56 -5.13 -11.34
C CYS A 124 18.57 -6.08 -10.71
N SER A 125 19.20 -5.69 -9.60
CA SER A 125 20.13 -6.57 -8.86
C SER A 125 19.44 -7.82 -8.33
N HIS A 126 18.24 -7.69 -7.75
CA HIS A 126 17.49 -8.84 -7.24
C HIS A 126 16.92 -9.71 -8.35
N ILE A 127 16.48 -9.13 -9.47
CA ILE A 127 16.06 -9.88 -10.67
C ILE A 127 17.23 -10.70 -11.22
N ALA A 128 18.40 -10.08 -11.38
CA ALA A 128 19.60 -10.74 -11.87
C ALA A 128 20.09 -11.88 -10.95
N SER A 129 19.76 -11.83 -9.65
CA SER A 129 20.06 -12.92 -8.73
C SER A 129 19.26 -14.21 -9.00
N GLN A 130 18.14 -14.10 -9.74
CA GLN A 130 17.19 -15.19 -10.01
C GLN A 130 16.67 -15.92 -8.75
N LYS A 131 16.81 -15.31 -7.57
CA LYS A 131 16.34 -15.87 -6.30
C LYS A 131 14.82 -15.90 -6.17
N PHE A 132 14.14 -14.91 -6.75
CA PHE A 132 12.71 -14.67 -6.54
C PHE A 132 11.89 -15.11 -7.76
N SER A 133 10.79 -15.81 -7.50
CA SER A 133 9.81 -16.19 -8.53
C SER A 133 8.78 -15.09 -8.80
N LEU A 134 8.64 -14.14 -7.86
CA LEU A 134 7.77 -12.97 -8.01
C LEU A 134 8.51 -11.73 -7.48
N VAL A 135 8.51 -10.65 -8.26
CA VAL A 135 8.98 -9.32 -7.83
C VAL A 135 7.83 -8.34 -8.01
N VAL A 136 7.40 -7.70 -6.91
CA VAL A 136 6.38 -6.66 -6.91
C VAL A 136 7.07 -5.32 -6.66
N LEU A 137 7.04 -4.46 -7.66
CA LEU A 137 7.70 -3.16 -7.65
C LEU A 137 6.67 -2.04 -7.81
N ASN A 138 6.85 -0.93 -7.09
CA ASN A 138 6.08 0.29 -7.30
C ASN A 138 7.00 1.50 -7.54
N TYR A 139 6.68 2.28 -8.59
CA TYR A 139 7.23 3.62 -8.79
C TYR A 139 6.20 4.67 -8.34
N ALA A 140 6.59 5.49 -7.36
CA ALA A 140 5.71 6.46 -6.74
C ALA A 140 5.50 7.72 -7.59
N ASN A 141 6.42 8.01 -8.51
CA ASN A 141 6.60 9.32 -9.13
C ASN A 141 5.36 9.89 -9.80
N PRO A 142 4.65 9.17 -10.70
CA PRO A 142 3.54 9.77 -11.45
C PRO A 142 2.40 10.20 -10.53
N ASP A 143 2.20 9.48 -9.41
CA ASP A 143 1.17 9.80 -8.44
C ASP A 143 1.59 10.92 -7.49
N MET A 144 2.75 10.76 -6.84
CA MET A 144 3.21 11.70 -5.81
C MET A 144 3.55 13.07 -6.39
N VAL A 145 4.11 13.12 -7.61
CA VAL A 145 4.37 14.38 -8.32
C VAL A 145 3.10 14.90 -8.98
N GLY A 146 2.22 14.04 -9.49
CA GLY A 146 0.91 14.43 -10.02
C GLY A 146 0.06 15.19 -8.98
N HIS A 147 0.09 14.77 -7.72
CA HIS A 147 -0.59 15.45 -6.62
C HIS A 147 -0.11 16.88 -6.34
N THR A 148 1.05 17.30 -6.85
CA THR A 148 1.52 18.69 -6.73
C THR A 148 0.78 19.64 -7.69
N GLY A 149 0.13 19.11 -8.73
CA GLY A 149 -0.47 19.91 -9.80
C GLY A 149 0.57 20.54 -10.75
N ASN A 150 1.86 20.30 -10.56
CA ASN A 150 2.92 20.83 -11.42
C ASN A 150 3.07 19.95 -12.67
N PHE A 151 2.49 20.40 -13.78
CA PHE A 151 2.52 19.67 -15.06
C PHE A 151 3.96 19.36 -15.54
N ALA A 152 4.86 20.35 -15.49
CA ALA A 152 6.22 20.18 -16.00
C ALA A 152 7.01 19.15 -15.18
N ALA A 153 6.90 19.21 -13.85
CA ALA A 153 7.49 18.22 -12.96
C ALA A 153 6.87 16.82 -13.17
N THR A 154 5.56 16.74 -13.36
CA THR A 154 4.87 15.46 -13.60
C THR A 154 5.30 14.80 -14.91
N VAL A 155 5.51 15.59 -15.97
CA VAL A 155 6.10 15.09 -17.22
C VAL A 155 7.49 14.49 -16.98
N GLN A 156 8.34 15.18 -16.21
CA GLN A 156 9.68 14.69 -15.86
C GLN A 156 9.61 13.40 -15.04
N ALA A 157 8.72 13.32 -14.05
CA ALA A 157 8.47 12.13 -13.26
C ALA A 157 8.11 10.91 -14.13
N CYS A 158 7.19 11.09 -15.09
CA CYS A 158 6.83 10.03 -16.05
C CYS A 158 8.01 9.62 -16.94
N GLN A 159 8.83 10.56 -17.41
CA GLN A 159 10.01 10.28 -18.22
C GLN A 159 11.08 9.48 -17.45
N VAL A 160 11.28 9.78 -16.17
CA VAL A 160 12.19 9.02 -15.30
C VAL A 160 11.68 7.60 -15.13
N VAL A 161 10.38 7.43 -14.86
CA VAL A 161 9.78 6.09 -14.70
C VAL A 161 9.87 5.28 -15.99
N ASP A 162 9.65 5.88 -17.15
CA ASP A 162 9.80 5.21 -18.46
C ASP A 162 11.21 4.63 -18.64
N GLN A 163 12.25 5.41 -18.36
CA GLN A 163 13.64 4.95 -18.41
C GLN A 163 13.93 3.83 -17.39
N CYS A 164 13.38 3.96 -16.19
CA CYS A 164 13.49 2.95 -15.14
C CYS A 164 12.83 1.62 -15.53
N VAL A 165 11.61 1.67 -16.07
CA VAL A 165 10.88 0.51 -16.59
C VAL A 165 11.67 -0.17 -17.71
N GLY A 166 12.27 0.59 -18.64
CA GLY A 166 13.13 0.02 -19.69
C GLY A 166 14.31 -0.79 -19.16
N ARG A 167 14.93 -0.36 -18.05
CA ARG A 167 16.01 -1.11 -17.39
C ARG A 167 15.51 -2.35 -16.67
N VAL A 168 14.37 -2.27 -15.98
CA VAL A 168 13.74 -3.43 -15.34
C VAL A 168 13.34 -4.47 -16.38
N TRP A 169 12.79 -4.04 -17.53
CA TRP A 169 12.48 -4.91 -18.65
C TRP A 169 13.72 -5.65 -19.14
N THR A 170 14.79 -4.91 -19.46
CA THR A 170 16.06 -5.52 -19.91
C THR A 170 16.60 -6.56 -18.93
N ALA A 171 16.56 -6.26 -17.62
CA ALA A 171 16.99 -7.20 -16.59
C ALA A 171 16.08 -8.44 -16.50
N THR A 172 14.77 -8.25 -16.66
CA THR A 172 13.78 -9.34 -16.64
C THR A 172 13.94 -10.25 -17.85
N GLU A 173 14.11 -9.68 -19.04
CA GLU A 173 14.34 -10.43 -20.29
C GLU A 173 15.64 -11.23 -20.21
N ALA A 174 16.73 -10.61 -19.74
CA ALA A 174 18.01 -11.28 -19.54
C ALA A 174 17.93 -12.44 -18.53
N ALA A 175 17.05 -12.35 -17.54
CA ALA A 175 16.78 -13.41 -16.57
C ALA A 175 15.83 -14.51 -17.10
N GLY A 176 15.30 -14.38 -18.32
CA GLY A 176 14.33 -15.31 -18.92
C GLY A 176 12.92 -15.21 -18.32
N GLY A 177 12.59 -14.07 -17.70
CA GLY A 177 11.32 -13.83 -17.03
C GLY A 177 10.26 -13.17 -17.92
N ALA A 178 9.14 -12.82 -17.30
CA ALA A 178 8.08 -12.03 -17.90
C ALA A 178 7.76 -10.82 -16.99
N MET A 179 7.33 -9.71 -17.58
CA MET A 179 6.95 -8.51 -16.87
C MET A 179 5.49 -8.15 -17.18
N LEU A 180 4.70 -7.90 -16.14
CA LEU A 180 3.39 -7.28 -16.25
C LEU A 180 3.50 -5.84 -15.78
N LEU A 181 3.25 -4.88 -16.68
CA LEU A 181 3.26 -3.46 -16.39
C LEU A 181 1.83 -2.92 -16.39
N PHE A 182 1.40 -2.36 -15.27
CA PHE A 182 0.07 -1.79 -15.09
C PHE A 182 0.12 -0.72 -13.98
N SER A 183 -0.97 0.04 -13.80
CA SER A 183 -1.14 0.98 -12.69
C SER A 183 -2.29 0.56 -11.77
N ASP A 184 -2.24 1.01 -10.52
CA ASP A 184 -3.33 0.86 -9.55
C ASP A 184 -4.46 1.86 -9.82
N HIS A 185 -4.15 3.05 -10.35
CA HIS A 185 -5.11 4.04 -10.84
C HIS A 185 -4.44 5.05 -11.79
N GLY A 186 -5.23 6.05 -12.25
CA GLY A 186 -4.73 7.26 -12.93
C GLY A 186 -4.44 8.39 -11.95
N ASN A 187 -3.64 9.37 -12.38
CA ASN A 187 -3.36 10.66 -11.73
C ASN A 187 -2.70 11.59 -12.76
N ALA A 188 -1.44 11.31 -13.12
CA ALA A 188 -0.63 12.09 -14.05
C ALA A 188 -1.22 12.23 -15.48
N ASP A 189 -2.20 11.40 -15.83
CA ASP A 189 -2.91 11.42 -17.11
C ASP A 189 -3.89 12.61 -17.25
N LEU A 190 -4.29 13.25 -16.14
CA LEU A 190 -5.15 14.44 -16.15
C LEU A 190 -4.67 15.47 -15.12
N MET A 191 -3.94 16.47 -15.58
CA MET A 191 -3.36 17.53 -14.75
C MET A 191 -4.13 18.86 -14.78
N VAL A 192 -5.12 19.01 -15.68
CA VAL A 192 -5.96 20.19 -15.89
C VAL A 192 -7.38 19.79 -16.24
#